data_AF-A0A3S0BJX9-F1
#
_entry.id   AF-A0A3S0BJX9-F1
#
_cell.length_a   1.000
_cell.length_b   1.000
_cell.length_c   1.000
_cell.angle_alpha   90.00
_cell.angle_beta   90.00
_cell.angle_gamma   90.00
#
_symmetry.space_group_name_H-M   'P 1'
#
loop_
_entity.id
_entity.type
_entity.pdbx_description
1 polymer ?
#
loop_
_entity_poly.entity_id
_entity_poly.type
_entity_poly.pdbx_seq_one_letter_code
_entity_poly.pdbx_strand_id
1 'polypeptide(L)'
;SGIEGSEDLPLYASSLIRIVTPWGDETRVMDPQKFGFRSEPLPALSRDEQIELIRRIIAGDESSEVKRERDHVIFNAGLRFMWFEKVGSYEEGFQLAEALLKRKEANKVMQRWVDRSQHYARQQQPPDGGDASAKIG
;
A
#
# COMPACT_ATOMS: atom_id res chain seq x y z
N SER A 1 10.36 8.55 13.12
CA SER A 1 9.90 9.38 12.00
C SER A 1 10.06 8.58 10.74
N GLY A 2 9.01 8.46 9.92
CA GLY A 2 9.06 7.69 8.68
C GLY A 2 9.79 8.42 7.56
N ILE A 3 9.85 7.79 6.38
CA ILE A 3 10.52 8.31 5.18
C ILE A 3 9.92 9.67 4.83
N GLU A 4 10.73 10.73 4.79
CA GLU A 4 10.30 12.08 4.35
C GLU A 4 9.08 12.65 5.12
N GLY A 5 8.90 12.25 6.38
CA GLY A 5 7.74 12.67 7.17
C GLY A 5 6.46 11.85 6.92
N SER A 6 6.55 10.79 6.13
CA SER A 6 5.49 9.77 6.02
C SER A 6 5.36 8.95 7.31
N GLU A 7 4.25 8.22 7.39
CA GLU A 7 4.02 7.20 8.41
C GLU A 7 4.78 5.89 8.15
N ASP A 8 5.29 5.70 6.92
CA ASP A 8 5.96 4.47 6.52
C ASP A 8 7.45 4.48 6.92
N LEU A 9 7.91 3.33 7.38
CA LEU A 9 9.25 3.17 7.94
C LEU A 9 10.25 2.73 6.86
N PRO A 10 11.47 3.31 6.88
CA PRO A 10 12.55 2.88 6.01
C PRO A 10 13.09 1.50 6.38
N LEU A 11 13.63 0.80 5.38
CA LEU A 11 14.39 -0.44 5.60
C LEU A 11 15.90 -0.21 5.82
N TYR A 12 16.41 0.99 5.54
CA TYR A 12 17.83 1.33 5.65
C TYR A 12 18.23 1.88 7.03
N ALA A 13 17.27 2.13 7.92
CA ALA A 13 17.51 2.71 9.24
C ALA A 13 16.47 2.27 10.26
N SER A 14 16.87 2.21 11.53
CA SER A 14 15.95 1.99 12.64
C SER A 14 15.04 3.19 12.84
N SER A 15 13.79 2.91 13.25
CA SER A 15 12.75 3.90 13.46
C SER A 15 12.23 3.87 14.89
N LEU A 16 11.98 5.05 15.46
CA LEU A 16 11.22 5.18 16.70
C LEU A 16 9.73 5.27 16.38
N ILE A 17 8.95 4.40 17.03
CA ILE A 17 7.50 4.31 16.91
C ILE A 17 6.91 4.66 18.27
N ARG A 18 6.00 5.63 18.30
CA ARG A 18 5.20 5.95 19.48
C ARG A 18 3.82 5.35 19.30
N ILE A 19 3.47 4.41 20.18
CA ILE A 19 2.17 3.76 20.23
C ILE A 19 1.36 4.48 21.30
N VAL A 20 0.26 5.10 20.89
CA VAL A 20 -0.64 5.83 21.78
C VAL A 20 -1.80 4.91 22.12
N THR A 21 -1.96 4.58 23.39
CA THR A 21 -3.05 3.72 23.89
C THR A 21 -3.89 4.46 24.93
N PRO A 22 -5.12 4.01 25.24
CA PRO A 22 -5.92 4.60 26.32
C PRO A 22 -5.24 4.58 27.70
N TRP A 23 -4.24 3.72 27.90
CA TRP A 23 -3.55 3.54 29.19
C TRP A 23 -2.17 4.22 29.23
N GLY A 24 -1.79 4.92 28.16
CA GLY A 24 -0.54 5.64 28.06
C GLY A 24 0.18 5.41 26.73
N ASP A 25 1.32 6.07 26.61
CA ASP A 25 2.15 6.02 25.42
C ASP A 25 3.34 5.09 25.63
N GLU A 26 3.57 4.21 24.67
CA GLU A 26 4.75 3.37 24.62
C GLU A 26 5.64 3.78 23.44
N THR A 27 6.96 3.76 23.63
CA THR A 27 7.91 3.97 22.54
C THR A 27 8.66 2.69 22.25
N ARG A 28 8.70 2.28 20.98
CA ARG A 28 9.42 1.10 20.50
C ARG A 28 10.44 1.49 19.44
N VAL A 29 11.59 0.82 19.45
CA VAL A 29 12.57 0.89 18.36
C VAL A 29 12.30 -0.24 17.40
N MET A 30 12.02 0.10 16.14
CA MET A 30 11.84 -0.84 15.06
C MET A 30 13.11 -0.88 14.21
N ASP A 31 13.76 -2.03 14.17
CA ASP A 31 14.96 -2.27 13.38
C ASP A 31 14.64 -3.32 12.31
N PRO A 32 14.51 -2.91 11.03
CA PRO A 32 14.17 -3.83 9.94
C PRO A 32 15.15 -5.00 9.80
N GLN A 33 16.43 -4.81 10.14
CA GLN A 33 17.47 -5.82 9.95
C GLN A 33 17.28 -7.03 10.87
N LYS A 34 16.65 -6.85 12.04
CA LYS A 34 16.32 -7.95 12.95
C LYS A 34 15.33 -8.94 12.34
N PHE A 35 14.59 -8.51 11.33
CA PHE A 35 13.58 -9.31 10.63
C PHE A 35 14.03 -9.71 9.21
N GLY A 36 15.30 -9.50 8.88
CA GLY A 36 15.85 -9.86 7.56
C GLY A 36 15.58 -8.84 6.46
N PHE A 37 14.99 -7.68 6.78
CA PHE A 37 14.80 -6.61 5.80
C PHE A 37 16.02 -5.70 5.75
N ARG A 38 16.55 -5.48 4.54
CA ARG A 38 17.63 -4.55 4.29
C ARG A 38 17.46 -3.95 2.91
N SER A 39 17.64 -2.64 2.82
CA SER A 39 17.56 -1.91 1.57
C SER A 39 18.50 -0.71 1.62
N GLU A 40 18.90 -0.24 0.45
CA GLU A 40 19.33 1.15 0.26
C GLU A 40 18.09 2.08 0.29
N PRO A 41 18.28 3.41 0.45
CA PRO A 41 17.19 4.37 0.28
C PRO A 41 16.43 4.17 -1.05
N LEU A 42 15.14 4.45 -1.03
CA LEU A 42 14.32 4.45 -2.24
C LEU A 42 14.78 5.58 -3.16
N PRO A 43 14.91 5.33 -4.48
CA PRO A 43 15.25 6.38 -5.41
C PRO A 43 14.07 7.35 -5.56
N ALA A 44 14.37 8.60 -5.92
CA ALA A 44 13.35 9.52 -6.38
C ALA A 44 12.84 9.04 -7.74
N LEU A 45 11.52 8.84 -7.84
CA LEU A 45 10.83 8.38 -9.05
C LEU A 45 9.84 9.43 -9.51
N SER A 46 9.68 9.58 -10.83
CA SER A 46 8.58 10.33 -11.41
C SER A 46 7.24 9.68 -11.07
N ARG A 47 6.14 10.43 -11.22
CA ARG A 47 4.79 9.93 -10.96
C ARG A 47 4.47 8.67 -11.78
N ASP A 48 4.82 8.67 -13.07
CA ASP A 48 4.50 7.55 -13.96
C ASP A 48 5.30 6.29 -13.60
N GLU A 49 6.57 6.46 -13.23
CA GLU A 49 7.40 5.37 -12.72
C GLU A 49 6.85 4.79 -11.40
N GLN A 50 6.41 5.66 -10.48
CA GLN A 50 5.78 5.21 -9.24
C GLN A 50 4.50 4.42 -9.51
N ILE A 51 3.64 4.90 -10.41
CA ILE A 51 2.40 4.21 -10.78
C ILE A 51 2.70 2.84 -11.36
N GLU A 52 3.65 2.76 -12.29
CA GLU A 52 4.02 1.49 -12.92
C GLU A 52 4.58 0.51 -11.88
N LEU A 53 5.47 0.98 -11.02
CA LEU A 53 6.07 0.16 -9.97
C LEU A 53 5.03 -0.37 -8.98
N ILE A 54 4.10 0.47 -8.53
CA ILE A 54 2.99 0.07 -7.66
C ILE A 54 2.12 -0.98 -8.35
N ARG A 55 1.81 -0.82 -9.64
CA ARG A 55 1.03 -1.79 -10.41
C ARG A 55 1.73 -3.15 -10.46
N ARG A 56 3.03 -3.17 -10.78
CA ARG A 56 3.84 -4.40 -10.80
C ARG A 56 3.83 -5.09 -9.44
N ILE A 57 4.10 -4.36 -8.36
CA ILE A 57 4.13 -4.92 -7.00
C ILE A 57 2.75 -5.48 -6.62
N ILE A 58 1.67 -4.71 -6.79
CA ILE A 58 0.31 -5.15 -6.46
C ILE A 58 -0.10 -6.40 -7.26
N ALA A 59 0.35 -6.51 -8.52
CA ALA A 59 0.13 -7.69 -9.37
C ALA A 59 0.93 -8.93 -8.94
N GLY A 60 1.78 -8.82 -7.91
CA GLY A 60 2.59 -9.89 -7.35
C GLY A 60 3.89 -10.14 -8.12
N ASP A 61 4.50 -9.09 -8.69
CA ASP A 61 5.80 -9.21 -9.36
C ASP A 61 6.92 -9.60 -8.38
N GLU A 62 7.53 -10.77 -8.64
CA GLU A 62 8.61 -11.33 -7.82
C GLU A 62 10.02 -11.02 -8.34
N SER A 63 10.15 -10.31 -9.47
CA SER A 63 11.44 -9.96 -10.07
C SER A 63 12.35 -9.18 -9.12
N SER A 64 13.65 -9.31 -9.33
CA SER A 64 14.68 -8.62 -8.54
C SER A 64 14.64 -7.11 -8.72
N GLU A 65 14.12 -6.61 -9.86
CA GLU A 65 14.02 -5.19 -10.17
C GLU A 65 13.14 -4.42 -9.19
N VAL A 66 12.04 -5.04 -8.74
CA VAL A 66 11.07 -4.43 -7.82
C VAL A 66 11.27 -4.86 -6.38
N LYS A 67 12.28 -5.71 -6.11
CA LYS A 67 12.49 -6.32 -4.78
C LYS A 67 12.60 -5.25 -3.70
N ARG A 68 13.31 -4.16 -3.98
CA ARG A 68 13.59 -3.09 -3.01
C ARG A 68 12.28 -2.46 -2.49
N GLU A 69 11.41 -2.07 -3.41
CA GLU A 69 10.14 -1.43 -3.12
C GLU A 69 9.11 -2.43 -2.61
N ARG A 70 9.12 -3.66 -3.15
CA ARG A 70 8.30 -4.76 -2.65
C ARG A 70 8.60 -5.06 -1.19
N ASP A 71 9.86 -5.11 -0.81
CA ASP A 71 10.26 -5.37 0.58
C ASP A 71 9.78 -4.24 1.51
N HIS A 72 9.80 -2.98 1.07
CA HIS A 72 9.22 -1.86 1.82
C HIS A 72 7.71 -2.03 2.00
N VAL A 73 7.00 -2.48 0.96
CA VAL A 73 5.55 -2.77 1.02
C VAL A 73 5.27 -3.91 2.00
N ILE A 74 5.99 -5.02 1.91
CA ILE A 74 5.82 -6.18 2.81
C ILE A 74 6.06 -5.78 4.26
N PHE A 75 7.16 -5.06 4.51
CA PHE A 75 7.50 -4.61 5.86
C PHE A 75 6.42 -3.70 6.45
N ASN A 76 6.07 -2.61 5.75
CA ASN A 76 5.09 -1.65 6.26
C ASN A 76 3.68 -2.24 6.36
N ALA A 77 3.27 -3.09 5.42
CA ALA A 77 2.00 -3.81 5.53
C ALA A 77 2.00 -4.80 6.71
N GLY A 78 3.09 -5.55 6.91
CA GLY A 78 3.23 -6.50 8.01
C GLY A 78 3.19 -5.82 9.39
N LEU A 79 3.82 -4.65 9.52
CA LEU A 79 3.71 -3.83 10.73
C LEU A 79 2.26 -3.45 11.02
N ARG A 80 1.52 -2.99 9.99
CA ARG A 80 0.09 -2.65 10.13
C ARG A 80 -0.75 -3.87 10.50
N PHE A 81 -0.46 -5.06 9.98
CA PHE A 81 -1.16 -6.29 10.39
C PHE A 81 -0.94 -6.62 11.87
N MET A 82 0.26 -6.42 12.40
CA MET A 82 0.53 -6.58 13.83
C MET A 82 -0.24 -5.52 14.64
N TRP A 83 -0.11 -4.24 14.30
CA TRP A 83 -0.71 -3.15 15.10
C TRP A 83 -2.23 -3.15 15.11
N PHE A 84 -2.88 -3.66 14.06
CA PHE A 84 -4.33 -3.82 13.99
C PHE A 84 -4.80 -5.23 14.40
N GLU A 85 -3.97 -5.94 15.19
CA GLU A 85 -4.28 -7.22 15.83
C GLU A 85 -4.80 -8.29 14.85
N LYS A 86 -4.27 -8.28 13.62
CA LYS A 86 -4.55 -9.35 12.63
C LYS A 86 -3.70 -10.60 12.87
N VAL A 87 -2.61 -10.45 13.63
CA VAL A 87 -1.60 -11.47 13.92
C VAL A 87 -1.03 -11.24 15.33
N GLY A 88 -0.35 -12.25 15.89
CA GLY A 88 0.21 -12.22 17.24
C GLY A 88 1.67 -11.74 17.32
N SER A 89 2.36 -11.59 16.19
CA SER A 89 3.76 -11.15 16.14
C SER A 89 4.08 -10.36 14.87
N TYR A 90 5.24 -9.67 14.87
CA TYR A 90 5.73 -8.97 13.67
C TYR A 90 6.05 -9.94 12.54
N GLU A 91 6.68 -11.06 12.87
CA GLU A 91 7.06 -12.13 11.93
C GLU A 91 5.83 -12.70 11.21
N GLU A 92 4.76 -13.00 11.95
CA GLU A 92 3.49 -13.42 11.35
C GLU A 92 2.90 -12.33 10.45
N GLY A 93 3.05 -11.06 10.82
CA GLY A 93 2.60 -9.93 10.00
C GLY A 93 3.33 -9.86 8.66
N PHE A 94 4.66 -10.02 8.67
CA PHE A 94 5.48 -10.04 7.45
C PHE A 94 5.15 -11.25 6.57
N GLN A 95 5.02 -12.44 7.18
CA GLN A 95 4.64 -13.66 6.46
C GLN A 95 3.25 -13.53 5.82
N LEU A 96 2.29 -12.95 6.54
CA LEU A 96 0.95 -12.71 6.01
C LEU A 96 0.99 -11.71 4.85
N ALA A 97 1.71 -10.60 4.99
CA ALA A 97 1.86 -9.61 3.92
C ALA A 97 2.47 -10.21 2.65
N GLU A 98 3.55 -10.98 2.79
CA GLU A 98 4.18 -11.68 1.67
C GLU A 98 3.22 -12.70 1.02
N ALA A 99 2.52 -13.51 1.84
CA ALA A 99 1.58 -14.50 1.33
C ALA A 99 0.39 -13.87 0.57
N LEU A 100 -0.15 -12.75 1.06
CA LEU A 100 -1.22 -12.02 0.39
C LEU A 100 -0.75 -11.43 -0.94
N LEU A 101 0.47 -10.89 -0.98
CA LEU A 101 1.05 -10.35 -2.20
C LEU A 101 1.29 -11.44 -3.26
N LYS A 102 1.88 -12.58 -2.86
CA LYS A 102 2.10 -13.75 -3.75
C LYS A 102 0.78 -14.31 -4.30
N ARG A 103 -0.28 -14.32 -3.48
CA ARG A 103 -1.64 -14.75 -3.91
C ARG A 103 -2.37 -13.69 -4.73
N LYS A 104 -1.75 -12.54 -4.96
CA LYS A 104 -2.30 -11.40 -5.72
C LYS A 104 -3.59 -10.86 -5.10
N GLU A 105 -3.74 -10.96 -3.78
CA GLU A 105 -4.94 -10.48 -3.08
C GLU A 105 -5.06 -8.95 -3.18
N ALA A 106 -3.92 -8.23 -3.10
CA ALA A 106 -3.88 -6.80 -3.34
C ALA A 106 -4.42 -6.43 -4.73
N ASN A 107 -4.02 -7.18 -5.78
CA ASN A 107 -4.53 -6.98 -7.14
C ASN A 107 -6.04 -7.19 -7.25
N LYS A 108 -6.57 -8.26 -6.61
CA LYS A 108 -8.02 -8.53 -6.59
C LYS A 108 -8.79 -7.41 -5.90
N VAL A 109 -8.25 -6.85 -4.80
CA VAL A 109 -8.84 -5.70 -4.13
C VAL A 109 -8.82 -4.47 -5.04
N MET A 110 -7.69 -4.18 -5.66
CA MET A 110 -7.54 -3.05 -6.58
C MET A 110 -8.52 -3.13 -7.76
N GLN A 111 -8.64 -4.30 -8.40
CA GLN A 111 -9.58 -4.48 -9.51
C GLN A 111 -11.03 -4.22 -9.06
N ARG A 112 -11.43 -4.75 -7.90
CA ARG A 112 -12.77 -4.47 -7.36
C ARG A 112 -13.01 -2.97 -7.10
N TRP A 113 -11.98 -2.24 -6.67
CA TRP A 113 -12.09 -0.79 -6.48
C TRP A 113 -12.21 -0.04 -7.81
N VAL A 114 -11.44 -0.43 -8.82
CA VAL A 114 -11.53 0.13 -10.17
C VAL A 114 -12.93 -0.10 -10.75
N ASP A 115 -13.42 -1.34 -10.71
CA ASP A 115 -14.72 -1.72 -11.27
C ASP A 115 -15.86 -0.94 -10.60
N ARG A 116 -15.82 -0.83 -9.26
CA ARG A 116 -16.82 -0.06 -8.50
C ARG A 116 -16.75 1.42 -8.81
N SER A 117 -15.56 2.00 -8.87
CA SER A 117 -15.38 3.42 -9.17
C SER A 117 -15.92 3.77 -10.56
N GLN A 118 -15.65 2.93 -11.55
CA GLN A 118 -16.17 3.11 -12.92
C GLN A 118 -17.70 2.93 -12.99
N HIS A 119 -18.26 2.02 -12.20
CA HIS A 119 -19.70 1.84 -12.13
C HIS A 119 -20.38 3.08 -11.50
N TYR A 120 -19.85 3.58 -10.38
CA TYR A 120 -20.35 4.81 -9.75
C TYR A 120 -20.25 6.02 -10.68
N ALA A 121 -19.15 6.19 -11.40
CA ALA A 121 -18.98 7.29 -12.35
C ALA A 121 -20.04 7.26 -13.47
N ARG A 122 -20.36 6.08 -13.99
CA ARG A 122 -21.40 5.88 -15.02
C ARG A 122 -22.81 6.17 -14.50
N GLN A 123 -23.09 5.88 -13.22
CA GLN A 123 -24.39 6.18 -12.61
C GLN A 123 -24.58 7.67 -12.29
N GLN A 124 -23.50 8.44 -12.17
CA GLN A 124 -23.55 9.88 -11.90
C GLN A 124 -23.57 10.73 -13.18
N GLN A 125 -23.43 10.12 -14.37
CA GLN A 125 -23.72 10.82 -15.61
C GLN A 125 -25.22 11.13 -15.66
N PRO A 126 -25.63 12.41 -15.75
CA PRO A 126 -27.03 12.72 -16.01
C PRO A 126 -27.44 12.05 -17.32
N PRO A 127 -28.71 11.61 -17.47
CA PRO A 127 -29.18 11.13 -18.77
C PRO A 127 -28.88 12.22 -19.78
N ASP A 128 -28.21 11.84 -20.88
CA ASP A 128 -27.93 12.74 -22.00
C ASP A 128 -29.17 13.59 -22.23
N GLY A 129 -29.01 14.91 -22.06
CA GLY A 129 -30.03 15.88 -22.40
C GLY A 129 -30.29 15.73 -23.89
N GLY A 130 -31.27 14.88 -24.21
CA GLY A 130 -31.76 14.68 -25.55
C GLY A 130 -32.00 16.04 -26.16
N ASP A 131 -31.33 16.26 -27.28
CA ASP A 131 -31.35 17.47 -28.07
C ASP A 131 -32.80 17.90 -28.32
N ALA A 132 -33.31 18.80 -27.48
CA ALA A 132 -34.62 19.41 -27.63
C ALA A 132 -34.59 20.60 -28.61
N SER A 133 -33.57 20.67 -29.47
CA SER A 133 -33.42 21.67 -30.51
C SER A 133 -33.78 21.11 -31.89
N ALA A 134 -34.95 20.44 -31.99
CA ALA A 134 -35.55 20.09 -33.27
C ALA A 134 -37.05 19.86 -33.11
N LYS A 135 -37.83 20.93 -32.88
CA LYS A 135 -39.23 21.11 -33.33
C LYS A 135 -39.83 22.37 -32.68
N ILE A 136 -39.61 23.52 -33.29
CA ILE A 136 -40.66 24.52 -33.45
C ILE A 136 -40.54 25.01 -34.90
N GLY A 137 -41.45 24.51 -35.73
CA GLY A 137 -41.81 25.13 -37.00
C GLY A 137 -42.94 26.12 -36.78
#